data_AF-A0A8K0W2T1-F1
#
_entry.id   AF-A0A8K0W2T1-F1
#
_cell.length_a   1.000
_cell.length_b   1.000
_cell.length_c   1.000
_cell.angle_alpha   90.00
_cell.angle_beta   90.00
_cell.angle_gamma   90.00
#
_symmetry.space_group_name_H-M   'P 1'
#
loop_
_entity.id
_entity.type
_entity.pdbx_description
1 polymer ?
#
loop_
_entity_poly.entity_id
_entity_poly.type
_entity_poly.pdbx_seq_one_letter_code
_entity_poly.pdbx_strand_id
1 'polypeptide(L)'
;MDTTKVTNGGAMVRIVFTTNGIAYTHLVHVSRLQTSKYLTNNLRAYAGKHMPVLRVTFNYRAVTAIWYHWVYHRQIKSKRELVAHPNFQDSRSTDRRALEEYLDLLACVCLGQVIGDVDFSNAALAHLVDKIDNSSNKAILVKCFTPPVVRDIFSLFDATSSVREVIINAMVLFGPVDDIRCLTKCKGYPSDYISGVFLQSFQQMVCIRDGCFRGNGATETTKPATPKESSLIRALRGGMTIQYGNGPVIHVPRPARFQ
;
A
#
# COMPACT_ATOMS: atom_id res chain seq x y z
N MET A 1 43.30 -4.84 8.82
CA MET A 1 41.98 -4.25 9.12
C MET A 1 40.99 -5.40 9.22
N ASP A 2 40.74 -5.86 10.44
CA ASP A 2 39.78 -6.93 10.70
C ASP A 2 38.36 -6.41 10.50
N THR A 3 37.70 -6.94 9.47
CA THR A 3 36.25 -6.79 9.30
C THR A 3 35.58 -7.86 10.14
N THR A 4 35.48 -7.63 11.45
CA THR A 4 34.61 -8.40 12.32
C THR A 4 33.18 -8.24 11.80
N LYS A 5 32.72 -9.24 11.04
CA LYS A 5 31.31 -9.44 10.71
C LYS A 5 30.55 -9.50 12.02
N VAL A 6 29.87 -8.40 12.37
CA VAL A 6 28.92 -8.40 13.47
C VAL A 6 27.83 -9.42 13.11
N THR A 7 27.90 -10.61 13.70
CA THR A 7 26.85 -11.62 13.64
C THR A 7 25.68 -11.14 14.50
N ASN A 8 24.88 -10.26 13.91
CA ASN A 8 23.75 -9.52 14.51
C ASN A 8 22.53 -10.39 14.90
N GLY A 9 22.72 -11.65 15.28
CA GLY A 9 21.64 -12.57 15.61
C GLY A 9 20.74 -12.11 16.76
N GLY A 10 21.26 -11.29 17.67
CA GLY A 10 20.53 -10.74 18.83
C GLY A 10 20.24 -9.23 18.80
N ALA A 11 20.61 -8.52 17.73
CA ALA A 11 20.45 -7.06 17.70
C ALA A 11 18.98 -6.65 17.54
N MET A 12 18.53 -5.72 18.38
CA MET A 12 17.21 -5.09 18.28
C MET A 12 17.32 -3.73 17.58
N VAL A 13 16.27 -3.35 16.86
CA VAL A 13 16.08 -2.01 16.31
C VAL A 13 14.72 -1.48 16.76
N ARG A 14 14.68 -0.18 17.05
CA ARG A 14 13.45 0.54 17.34
C ARG A 14 12.91 1.15 16.05
N ILE A 15 11.72 0.75 15.63
CA ILE A 15 11.04 1.33 14.46
C ILE A 15 9.89 2.20 14.95
N VAL A 16 9.89 3.46 14.53
CA VAL A 16 8.91 4.46 14.95
C VAL A 16 8.06 4.86 13.75
N PHE A 17 6.82 4.42 13.73
CA PHE A 17 5.82 4.85 12.75
C PHE A 17 5.13 6.12 13.22
N THR A 18 5.24 7.20 12.46
CA THR A 18 4.47 8.42 12.76
C THR A 18 3.17 8.40 11.96
N THR A 19 2.03 8.44 12.65
CA THR A 19 0.71 8.59 12.05
C THR A 19 -0.04 9.77 12.68
N ASN A 20 -0.35 10.79 11.87
CA ASN A 20 -1.06 12.00 12.30
C ASN A 20 -0.39 12.68 13.52
N GLY A 21 0.94 12.75 13.51
CA GLY A 21 1.74 13.32 14.61
C GLY A 21 1.92 12.40 15.82
N ILE A 22 1.29 11.22 15.86
CA ILE A 22 1.44 10.24 16.94
C ILE A 22 2.51 9.22 16.54
N ALA A 23 3.50 9.02 17.41
CA ALA A 23 4.57 8.06 17.22
C ALA A 23 4.20 6.68 17.81
N TYR A 24 4.20 5.65 16.96
CA TYR A 24 4.00 4.26 17.31
C TYR A 24 5.33 3.51 17.24
N THR A 25 5.79 3.01 18.38
CA THR A 25 7.12 2.41 18.51
C THR A 25 7.02 0.90 18.55
N HIS A 26 7.84 0.24 17.72
CA HIS A 26 7.98 -1.21 17.66
C HIS A 26 9.43 -1.60 17.90
N LEU A 27 9.65 -2.63 18.71
CA LEU A 27 10.95 -3.26 18.87
C LEU A 27 10.99 -4.49 17.97
N VAL A 28 11.98 -4.54 17.08
CA VAL A 28 12.10 -5.58 16.06
C VAL A 28 13.50 -6.16 16.07
N HIS A 29 13.61 -7.48 16.01
CA HIS A 29 14.90 -8.13 15.77
C HIS A 29 15.40 -7.82 14.37
N VAL A 30 16.67 -7.43 14.24
CA VAL A 30 17.30 -7.13 12.94
C VAL A 30 17.18 -8.33 11.98
N SER A 31 17.24 -9.56 12.49
CA SER A 31 17.06 -10.78 11.70
C SER A 31 15.67 -10.91 11.04
N ARG A 32 14.66 -10.19 11.53
CA ARG A 32 13.30 -10.19 10.95
C ARG A 32 13.12 -9.18 9.82
N LEU A 33 14.04 -8.23 9.67
CA LEU A 33 13.97 -7.17 8.65
C LEU A 33 14.66 -7.53 7.33
N GLN A 34 15.14 -8.77 7.20
CA GLN A 34 15.91 -9.23 6.03
C GLN A 34 15.16 -9.06 4.70
N THR A 35 13.83 -9.08 4.72
CA THR A 35 12.97 -8.88 3.54
C THR A 35 12.95 -7.44 3.05
N SER A 36 13.26 -6.47 3.92
CA SER A 36 13.34 -5.06 3.57
C SER A 36 14.76 -4.66 3.16
N LYS A 37 14.94 -4.41 1.86
CA LYS A 37 16.21 -3.92 1.29
C LYS A 37 16.64 -2.60 1.94
N TYR A 38 15.72 -1.65 2.07
CA TYR A 38 16.08 -0.32 2.57
C TYR A 38 16.35 -0.34 4.07
N LEU A 39 15.54 -1.02 4.89
CA LEU A 39 15.81 -1.09 6.33
C LEU A 39 17.11 -1.85 6.61
N THR A 40 17.36 -2.96 5.89
CA THR A 40 18.60 -3.75 6.05
C THR A 40 19.84 -2.96 5.63
N ASN A 41 19.81 -2.26 4.49
CA ASN A 41 20.96 -1.46 4.04
C ASN A 41 21.25 -0.30 5.00
N ASN A 42 20.20 0.34 5.51
CA ASN A 42 20.31 1.40 6.52
C ASN A 42 20.93 0.87 7.83
N LEU A 43 20.47 -0.29 8.31
CA LEU A 43 21.04 -0.92 9.50
C LEU A 43 22.50 -1.34 9.33
N ARG A 44 22.92 -1.77 8.14
CA ARG A 44 24.33 -2.07 7.84
C ARG A 44 25.21 -0.82 7.84
N ALA A 45 24.69 0.31 7.37
CA ALA A 45 25.40 1.58 7.36
C ALA A 45 25.51 2.22 8.77
N TYR A 46 24.74 1.74 9.73
CA TYR A 46 24.79 2.24 11.10
C TYR A 46 26.04 1.74 11.83
N ALA A 47 26.96 2.67 12.11
CA ALA A 47 28.19 2.43 12.89
C ALA A 47 28.08 2.89 14.36
N GLY A 48 26.88 3.28 14.82
CA GLY A 48 26.71 3.84 16.16
C GLY A 48 26.75 2.78 17.27
N LYS A 49 27.11 3.20 18.49
CA LYS A 49 27.18 2.34 19.68
C LYS A 49 25.81 2.07 20.34
N HIS A 50 24.77 2.79 19.93
CA HIS A 50 23.44 2.70 20.55
C HIS A 50 22.49 1.84 19.73
N MET A 51 21.36 1.47 20.32
CA MET A 51 20.31 0.78 19.58
C MET A 51 19.87 1.64 18.38
N PRO A 52 19.89 1.12 17.15
CA PRO A 52 19.40 1.85 16.00
C PRO A 52 17.93 2.22 16.19
N VAL A 53 17.59 3.45 15.81
CA VAL A 53 16.20 3.88 15.66
C VAL A 53 15.97 4.13 14.18
N LEU A 54 14.88 3.62 13.62
CA LEU A 54 14.44 3.90 12.27
C LEU A 54 13.08 4.58 12.38
N ARG A 55 12.95 5.78 11.84
CA ARG A 55 11.66 6.47 11.75
C ARG A 55 11.05 6.16 10.39
N VAL A 56 9.74 5.93 10.37
CA VAL A 56 8.97 5.69 9.16
C VAL A 56 7.73 6.55 9.26
N THR A 57 7.63 7.60 8.44
CA THR A 57 6.39 8.38 8.38
C THR A 57 5.48 7.69 7.39
N PHE A 58 4.41 7.09 7.90
CA PHE A 58 3.36 6.46 7.10
C PHE A 58 2.07 6.64 7.89
N ASN A 59 1.22 7.59 7.49
CA ASN A 59 0.04 7.95 8.31
C ASN A 59 -1.14 6.97 8.12
N TYR A 60 -0.89 5.66 8.24
CA TYR A 60 -1.94 4.66 8.26
C TYR A 60 -1.70 3.61 9.36
N ARG A 61 -2.30 3.88 10.52
CA ARG A 61 -2.12 3.08 11.74
C ARG A 61 -2.43 1.60 11.54
N ALA A 62 -3.44 1.27 10.72
CA ALA A 62 -3.82 -0.11 10.46
C ALA A 62 -2.65 -0.90 9.86
N VAL A 63 -2.00 -0.35 8.84
CA VAL A 63 -0.88 -0.98 8.14
C VAL A 63 0.34 -1.16 9.02
N THR A 64 0.60 -0.25 9.96
CA THR A 64 1.68 -0.44 10.92
C THR A 64 1.51 -1.73 11.73
N ALA A 65 0.29 -2.03 12.18
CA ALA A 65 0.01 -3.26 12.91
C ALA A 65 0.12 -4.50 12.01
N ILE A 66 -0.36 -4.41 10.77
CA ILE A 66 -0.29 -5.50 9.78
C ILE A 66 1.16 -5.81 9.42
N TRP A 67 1.97 -4.78 9.14
CA TRP A 67 3.39 -4.93 8.86
C TRP A 67 4.14 -5.53 10.06
N TYR A 68 3.85 -5.07 11.29
CA TYR A 68 4.45 -5.65 12.48
C TYR A 68 4.11 -7.13 12.62
N HIS A 69 2.86 -7.54 12.36
CA HIS A 69 2.46 -8.94 12.35
C HIS A 69 3.22 -9.73 11.26
N TRP A 70 3.32 -9.18 10.04
CA TRP A 70 4.06 -9.78 8.94
C TRP A 70 5.52 -10.08 9.29
N VAL A 71 6.21 -9.14 9.92
CA VAL A 71 7.63 -9.27 10.29
C VAL A 71 7.89 -10.51 11.17
N TYR A 72 6.95 -10.89 12.03
CA TYR A 72 7.10 -12.02 12.93
C TYR A 72 6.47 -13.31 12.41
N HIS A 73 5.32 -13.23 11.75
CA HIS A 73 4.51 -14.38 11.39
C HIS A 73 4.49 -14.71 9.90
N ARG A 74 4.99 -13.80 9.05
CA ARG A 74 4.97 -13.93 7.58
C ARG A 74 3.57 -14.20 7.02
N GLN A 75 2.58 -13.57 7.64
CA GLN A 75 1.16 -13.64 7.25
C GLN A 75 0.58 -12.24 7.21
N ILE A 76 -0.23 -11.94 6.20
CA ILE A 76 -1.05 -10.73 6.17
C ILE A 76 -2.36 -11.06 6.89
N LYS A 77 -2.62 -10.33 7.96
CA LYS A 77 -3.92 -10.36 8.64
C LYS A 77 -4.55 -8.99 8.53
N SER A 78 -5.83 -8.94 8.23
CA SER A 78 -6.62 -7.72 8.31
C SER A 78 -6.55 -7.15 9.72
N LYS A 79 -6.76 -5.83 9.84
CA LYS A 79 -6.87 -5.18 11.15
C LYS A 79 -7.91 -5.88 12.04
N ARG A 80 -9.00 -6.38 11.45
CA ARG A 80 -10.04 -7.08 12.18
C ARG A 80 -9.51 -8.38 12.78
N GLU A 81 -8.82 -9.21 12.01
CA GLU A 81 -8.24 -10.47 12.50
C GLU A 81 -7.18 -10.24 13.58
N LEU A 82 -6.48 -9.10 13.54
CA LEU A 82 -5.52 -8.72 14.58
C LEU A 82 -6.18 -8.24 15.89
N VAL A 83 -7.39 -7.69 15.80
CA VAL A 83 -8.14 -7.14 16.95
C VAL A 83 -9.24 -8.08 17.44
N ALA A 84 -9.60 -9.09 16.65
CA ALA A 84 -10.76 -9.94 16.87
C ALA A 84 -10.73 -10.60 18.26
N HIS A 85 -11.50 -9.99 19.16
CA HIS A 85 -12.00 -10.65 20.36
C HIS A 85 -13.19 -11.50 19.94
N PRO A 86 -13.32 -12.77 20.39
CA PRO A 86 -14.38 -13.68 19.95
C PRO A 86 -15.83 -13.15 20.13
N ASN A 87 -16.02 -12.06 20.90
CA ASN A 87 -17.33 -11.48 21.20
C ASN A 87 -17.56 -10.08 20.57
N PHE A 88 -16.69 -9.59 19.68
CA PHE A 88 -16.88 -8.28 19.08
C PHE A 88 -17.81 -8.34 17.86
N GLN A 89 -19.06 -7.89 18.01
CA GLN A 89 -19.95 -7.64 16.88
C GLN A 89 -19.63 -6.29 16.23
N ASP A 90 -19.06 -6.34 15.03
CA ASP A 90 -18.84 -5.15 14.21
C ASP A 90 -20.16 -4.73 13.55
N SER A 91 -20.70 -3.58 13.98
CA SER A 91 -21.97 -3.03 13.51
C SER A 91 -21.90 -2.36 12.12
N ARG A 92 -20.74 -2.38 11.46
CA ARG A 92 -20.55 -1.78 10.12
C ARG A 92 -21.23 -2.60 9.02
N SER A 93 -21.69 -1.92 7.97
CA SER A 93 -22.16 -2.58 6.74
C SER A 93 -21.05 -3.43 6.12
N THR A 94 -21.44 -4.48 5.39
CA THR A 94 -20.53 -5.38 4.65
C THR A 94 -19.65 -4.60 3.67
N ASP A 95 -20.23 -3.64 2.96
CA ASP A 95 -19.52 -2.83 1.96
C ASP A 95 -18.46 -1.93 2.58
N ARG A 96 -18.76 -1.30 3.72
CA ARG A 96 -17.80 -0.45 4.42
C ARG A 96 -16.62 -1.28 4.93
N ARG A 97 -16.87 -2.50 5.41
CA ARG A 97 -15.82 -3.42 5.83
C ARG A 97 -14.92 -3.83 4.66
N ALA A 98 -15.53 -4.24 3.55
CA ALA A 98 -14.78 -4.58 2.34
C ALA A 98 -13.93 -3.40 1.83
N LEU A 99 -14.48 -2.19 1.84
CA LEU A 99 -13.75 -0.97 1.46
C LEU A 99 -12.52 -0.73 2.34
N GLU A 100 -12.67 -0.81 3.66
CA GLU A 100 -11.56 -0.63 4.61
C GLU A 100 -10.48 -1.69 4.43
N GLU A 101 -10.86 -2.95 4.20
CA GLU A 101 -9.91 -4.03 3.93
C GLU A 101 -9.16 -3.85 2.61
N TYR A 102 -9.82 -3.40 1.54
CA TYR A 102 -9.14 -3.07 0.28
C TYR A 102 -8.17 -1.91 0.45
N LEU A 103 -8.53 -0.87 1.21
CA LEU A 103 -7.65 0.24 1.53
C LEU A 103 -6.44 -0.22 2.37
N ASP A 104 -6.64 -1.11 3.35
CA ASP A 104 -5.58 -1.72 4.15
C ASP A 104 -4.59 -2.50 3.28
N LEU A 105 -5.09 -3.33 2.35
CA LEU A 105 -4.24 -4.10 1.44
C LEU A 105 -3.46 -3.20 0.48
N LEU A 106 -4.12 -2.25 -0.19
CA LEU A 106 -3.46 -1.28 -1.08
C LEU A 106 -2.36 -0.50 -0.34
N ALA A 107 -2.65 -0.10 0.89
CA ALA A 107 -1.69 0.61 1.72
C ALA A 107 -0.52 -0.28 2.18
N CYS A 108 -0.74 -1.58 2.40
CA CYS A 108 0.33 -2.55 2.65
C CYS A 108 1.24 -2.69 1.42
N VAL A 109 0.67 -2.80 0.21
CA VAL A 109 1.46 -2.83 -1.04
C VAL A 109 2.33 -1.58 -1.15
N CYS A 110 1.75 -0.40 -0.93
CA CYS A 110 2.44 0.88 -0.93
C CYS A 110 3.58 0.91 0.11
N LEU A 111 3.30 0.52 1.35
CA LEU A 111 4.27 0.50 2.45
C LEU A 111 5.43 -0.45 2.14
N GLY A 112 5.15 -1.64 1.61
CA GLY A 112 6.15 -2.61 1.15
C GLY A 112 7.09 -2.04 0.09
N GLN A 113 6.56 -1.39 -0.93
CA GLN A 113 7.40 -0.71 -1.93
C GLN A 113 8.23 0.42 -1.32
N VAL A 114 7.63 1.22 -0.45
CA VAL A 114 8.30 2.35 0.23
C VAL A 114 9.48 1.88 1.07
N ILE A 115 9.35 0.80 1.84
CA ILE A 115 10.45 0.25 2.65
C ILE A 115 11.32 -0.76 1.89
N GLY A 116 11.05 -1.01 0.61
CA GLY A 116 11.75 -2.00 -0.19
C GLY A 116 11.61 -3.43 0.34
N ASP A 117 10.46 -3.75 0.96
CA ASP A 117 10.06 -5.10 1.36
C ASP A 117 9.17 -5.70 0.28
N VAL A 118 9.82 -6.33 -0.70
CA VAL A 118 9.17 -6.92 -1.88
C VAL A 118 8.27 -8.08 -1.46
N ASP A 119 8.70 -8.90 -0.50
CA ASP A 119 7.93 -10.05 -0.02
C ASP A 119 6.63 -9.60 0.67
N PHE A 120 6.70 -8.54 1.49
CA PHE A 120 5.51 -7.95 2.10
C PHE A 120 4.55 -7.38 1.05
N SER A 121 5.09 -6.64 0.07
CA SER A 121 4.30 -6.06 -1.02
C SER A 121 3.60 -7.14 -1.85
N ASN A 122 4.31 -8.21 -2.20
CA ASN A 122 3.79 -9.35 -2.94
C ASN A 122 2.75 -10.14 -2.13
N ALA A 123 2.99 -10.36 -0.84
CA ALA A 123 2.01 -11.00 0.03
C ALA A 123 0.71 -10.17 0.12
N ALA A 124 0.82 -8.86 0.27
CA ALA A 124 -0.34 -7.97 0.27
C ALA A 124 -1.08 -7.97 -1.07
N LEU A 125 -0.36 -8.02 -2.20
CA LEU A 125 -0.93 -8.17 -3.54
C LEU A 125 -1.64 -9.52 -3.70
N ALA A 126 -1.04 -10.62 -3.27
CA ALA A 126 -1.66 -11.94 -3.34
C ALA A 126 -2.97 -11.99 -2.54
N HIS A 127 -2.99 -11.42 -1.33
CA HIS A 127 -4.21 -11.27 -0.54
C HIS A 127 -5.25 -10.36 -1.21
N LEU A 128 -4.82 -9.30 -1.90
CA LEU A 128 -5.71 -8.44 -2.66
C LEU A 128 -6.36 -9.19 -3.82
N VAL A 129 -5.59 -9.96 -4.58
CA VAL A 129 -6.08 -10.78 -5.69
C VAL A 129 -7.05 -11.86 -5.20
N ASP A 130 -6.66 -12.64 -4.19
CA ASP A 130 -7.53 -13.66 -3.60
C ASP A 130 -8.86 -13.06 -3.11
N LYS A 131 -8.80 -11.89 -2.48
CA LYS A 131 -10.00 -11.18 -2.05
C LYS A 131 -10.87 -10.74 -3.24
N ILE A 132 -10.27 -10.26 -4.32
CA ILE A 132 -11.01 -9.87 -5.53
C ILE A 132 -11.68 -11.10 -6.16
N ASP A 133 -10.98 -12.22 -6.24
CA ASP A 133 -11.50 -13.45 -6.86
C ASP A 133 -12.64 -14.06 -6.05
N ASN A 134 -12.56 -13.98 -4.72
CA ASN A 134 -13.57 -14.49 -3.81
C ASN A 134 -14.66 -13.45 -3.45
N SER A 135 -14.57 -12.22 -3.94
CA SER A 135 -15.57 -11.17 -3.64
C SER A 135 -16.70 -11.16 -4.67
N SER A 136 -17.93 -11.16 -4.17
CA SER A 136 -19.14 -10.94 -4.98
C SER A 136 -19.29 -9.49 -5.47
N ASN A 137 -18.58 -8.52 -4.88
CA ASN A 137 -18.70 -7.10 -5.21
C ASN A 137 -17.32 -6.46 -5.43
N LYS A 138 -16.71 -6.82 -6.56
CA LYS A 138 -15.41 -6.28 -7.02
C LYS A 138 -15.44 -4.77 -7.25
N ALA A 139 -16.61 -4.19 -7.51
CA ALA A 139 -16.79 -2.74 -7.67
C ALA A 139 -16.46 -1.94 -6.39
N ILE A 140 -16.48 -2.56 -5.21
CA ILE A 140 -16.05 -1.90 -3.97
C ILE A 140 -14.56 -1.52 -4.01
N LEU A 141 -13.71 -2.32 -4.68
CA LEU A 141 -12.31 -1.96 -4.88
C LEU A 141 -12.18 -0.65 -5.65
N VAL A 142 -13.00 -0.46 -6.68
CA VAL A 142 -12.99 0.76 -7.50
C VAL A 142 -13.39 1.99 -6.67
N LYS A 143 -14.28 1.82 -5.68
CA LYS A 143 -14.64 2.89 -4.73
C LYS A 143 -13.44 3.38 -3.90
N CYS A 144 -12.36 2.60 -3.80
CA CYS A 144 -11.11 3.05 -3.17
C CYS A 144 -10.37 4.10 -4.01
N PHE A 145 -10.56 4.09 -5.34
CA PHE A 145 -9.81 4.92 -6.29
C PHE A 145 -10.36 6.34 -6.42
N THR A 146 -10.59 6.99 -5.28
CA THR A 146 -10.99 8.41 -5.25
C THR A 146 -9.87 9.31 -5.82
N PRO A 147 -10.20 10.48 -6.38
CA PRO A 147 -9.18 11.37 -6.98
C PRO A 147 -8.00 11.68 -6.06
N PRO A 148 -8.20 11.96 -4.75
CA PRO A 148 -7.07 12.20 -3.86
C PRO A 148 -6.19 10.97 -3.64
N VAL A 149 -6.76 9.76 -3.54
CA VAL A 149 -5.98 8.51 -3.37
C VAL A 149 -5.13 8.28 -4.61
N VAL A 150 -5.75 8.33 -5.79
CA VAL A 150 -5.05 8.14 -7.06
C VAL A 150 -3.96 9.18 -7.24
N ARG A 151 -4.24 10.46 -6.99
CA ARG A 151 -3.26 11.54 -7.07
C ARG A 151 -2.06 11.29 -6.17
N ASP A 152 -2.29 10.89 -4.93
CA ASP A 152 -1.19 10.70 -3.98
C ASP A 152 -0.33 9.50 -4.41
N ILE A 153 -0.93 8.39 -4.85
CA ILE A 153 -0.21 7.22 -5.41
C ILE A 153 0.61 7.61 -6.66
N PHE A 154 -0.01 8.30 -7.60
CA PHE A 154 0.63 8.77 -8.83
C PHE A 154 1.62 9.93 -8.60
N SER A 155 1.69 10.49 -7.40
CA SER A 155 2.74 11.45 -7.02
C SER A 155 3.95 10.77 -6.36
N LEU A 156 3.74 9.58 -5.78
CA LEU A 156 4.71 8.87 -4.96
C LEU A 156 5.48 7.81 -5.74
N PHE A 157 4.79 7.03 -6.56
CA PHE A 157 5.38 5.92 -7.29
C PHE A 157 5.73 6.34 -8.71
N ASP A 158 6.71 5.71 -9.33
CA ASP A 158 7.07 5.94 -10.73
C ASP A 158 6.02 5.34 -11.69
N ALA A 159 6.08 5.76 -12.96
CA ALA A 159 5.13 5.31 -13.99
C ALA A 159 5.16 3.78 -14.21
N THR A 160 6.30 3.15 -13.94
CA THR A 160 6.55 1.71 -14.07
C THR A 160 6.22 0.91 -12.81
N SER A 161 5.75 1.54 -11.74
CA SER A 161 5.41 0.84 -10.50
C SER A 161 4.22 -0.11 -10.69
N SER A 162 4.35 -1.31 -10.12
CA SER A 162 3.26 -2.28 -10.09
C SER A 162 2.02 -1.77 -9.32
N VAL A 163 2.18 -0.82 -8.38
CA VAL A 163 1.04 -0.20 -7.68
C VAL A 163 0.17 0.60 -8.64
N ARG A 164 0.78 1.43 -9.52
CA ARG A 164 0.02 2.18 -10.51
C ARG A 164 -0.66 1.25 -11.50
N GLU A 165 0.04 0.22 -11.95
CA GLU A 165 -0.48 -0.79 -12.87
C GLU A 165 -1.70 -1.51 -12.29
N VAL A 166 -1.62 -1.96 -11.03
CA VAL A 166 -2.74 -2.63 -10.34
C VAL A 166 -3.98 -1.75 -10.27
N ILE A 167 -3.83 -0.46 -9.97
CA ILE A 167 -4.96 0.46 -9.88
C ILE A 167 -5.58 0.73 -11.24
N ILE A 168 -4.76 0.93 -12.28
CA ILE A 168 -5.24 1.08 -13.66
C ILE A 168 -6.01 -0.18 -14.09
N ASN A 169 -5.41 -1.35 -13.91
CA ASN A 169 -6.03 -2.63 -14.30
C ASN A 169 -7.33 -2.88 -13.53
N ALA A 170 -7.36 -2.61 -12.22
CA ALA A 170 -8.57 -2.76 -11.43
C ALA A 170 -9.70 -1.80 -11.87
N MET A 171 -9.37 -0.56 -12.24
CA MET A 171 -10.34 0.38 -12.80
C MET A 171 -10.90 -0.11 -14.14
N VAL A 172 -10.05 -0.64 -15.02
CA VAL A 172 -10.49 -1.14 -16.35
C VAL A 172 -11.33 -2.41 -16.23
N LEU A 173 -10.95 -3.34 -15.35
CA LEU A 173 -11.61 -4.64 -15.22
C LEU A 173 -12.90 -4.59 -14.41
N PHE A 174 -12.97 -3.74 -13.39
CA PHE A 174 -14.07 -3.72 -12.43
C PHE A 174 -14.82 -2.39 -12.37
N GLY A 175 -14.33 -1.35 -13.05
CA GLY A 175 -14.94 -0.03 -13.06
C GLY A 175 -16.24 -0.02 -13.85
N PRO A 176 -17.32 0.57 -13.32
CA PRO A 176 -18.50 0.87 -14.10
C PRO A 176 -18.12 1.68 -15.34
N VAL A 177 -18.70 1.35 -16.48
CA VAL A 177 -18.42 2.06 -17.75
C VAL A 177 -18.65 3.56 -17.62
N ASP A 178 -19.67 3.97 -16.87
CA ASP A 178 -19.95 5.40 -16.63
C ASP A 178 -18.88 6.07 -15.77
N ASP A 179 -18.27 5.37 -14.82
CA ASP A 179 -17.17 5.91 -14.02
C ASP A 179 -15.92 6.11 -14.89
N ILE A 180 -15.61 5.14 -15.76
CA ILE A 180 -14.51 5.26 -16.74
C ILE A 180 -14.74 6.45 -17.68
N ARG A 181 -15.96 6.57 -18.24
CA ARG A 181 -16.33 7.70 -19.12
C ARG A 181 -16.25 9.04 -18.40
N CYS A 182 -16.56 9.09 -17.11
CA CYS A 182 -16.52 10.31 -16.32
C CYS A 182 -15.10 10.74 -15.93
N LEU A 183 -14.08 9.87 -16.02
CA LEU A 183 -12.70 10.21 -15.63
C LEU A 183 -12.17 11.48 -16.32
N THR A 184 -12.50 11.70 -17.61
CA THR A 184 -12.07 12.90 -18.35
C THR A 184 -12.78 14.17 -17.90
N LYS A 185 -13.95 14.04 -17.28
CA LYS A 185 -14.79 15.15 -16.80
C LYS A 185 -14.56 15.42 -15.30
N CYS A 186 -14.09 14.42 -14.56
CA CYS A 186 -13.84 14.51 -13.13
C CYS A 186 -12.56 15.32 -12.84
N LYS A 187 -12.72 16.50 -12.20
CA LYS A 187 -11.59 17.28 -11.69
C LYS A 187 -10.86 16.49 -10.60
N GLY A 188 -9.52 16.49 -10.66
CA GLY A 188 -8.65 16.02 -9.58
C GLY A 188 -7.96 14.68 -9.80
N TYR A 189 -8.30 13.93 -10.86
CA TYR A 189 -7.51 12.77 -11.28
C TYR A 189 -6.25 13.21 -12.04
N PRO A 190 -5.09 12.58 -11.80
CA PRO A 190 -3.89 12.79 -12.60
C PRO A 190 -4.09 12.45 -14.08
N SER A 191 -3.48 13.24 -14.97
CA SER A 191 -3.61 13.03 -16.41
C SER A 191 -3.01 11.70 -16.86
N ASP A 192 -1.93 11.24 -16.23
CA ASP A 192 -1.27 9.97 -16.49
C ASP A 192 -2.12 8.77 -16.03
N TYR A 193 -2.85 8.88 -14.92
CA TYR A 193 -3.86 7.88 -14.54
C TYR A 193 -4.97 7.80 -15.58
N ILE A 194 -5.56 8.94 -15.96
CA ILE A 194 -6.63 9.00 -16.97
C ILE A 194 -6.13 8.33 -18.26
N SER A 195 -4.98 8.75 -18.76
CA SER A 195 -4.38 8.23 -19.99
C SER A 195 -4.09 6.74 -19.90
N GLY A 196 -3.58 6.27 -18.76
CA GLY A 196 -3.33 4.85 -18.50
C GLY A 196 -4.60 4.01 -18.53
N VAL A 197 -5.68 4.48 -17.89
CA VAL A 197 -6.99 3.77 -17.91
C VAL A 197 -7.54 3.70 -19.33
N PHE A 198 -7.49 4.79 -20.10
CA PHE A 198 -7.99 4.78 -21.49
C PHE A 198 -7.14 3.89 -22.40
N LEU A 199 -5.81 3.96 -22.29
CA LEU A 199 -4.89 3.12 -23.07
C LEU A 199 -5.11 1.64 -22.77
N GLN A 200 -5.20 1.28 -21.49
CA GLN A 200 -5.44 -0.10 -21.06
C GLN A 200 -6.83 -0.59 -21.49
N SER A 201 -7.86 0.26 -21.39
CA SER A 201 -9.21 -0.07 -21.90
C SER A 201 -9.19 -0.32 -23.41
N PHE A 202 -8.44 0.49 -24.17
CA PHE A 202 -8.29 0.32 -25.61
C PHE A 202 -7.56 -0.99 -25.94
N GLN A 203 -6.47 -1.30 -25.25
CA GLN A 203 -5.75 -2.57 -25.41
C GLN A 203 -6.65 -3.77 -25.15
N GLN A 204 -7.47 -3.74 -24.09
CA GLN A 204 -8.45 -4.79 -23.81
C GLN A 204 -9.46 -4.94 -24.94
N MET A 205 -9.99 -3.84 -25.49
CA MET A 205 -10.91 -3.89 -26.64
C MET A 205 -10.27 -4.48 -27.88
N VAL A 206 -9.01 -4.16 -28.16
CA VAL A 206 -8.27 -4.73 -29.30
C VAL A 206 -8.02 -6.23 -29.08
N CYS A 207 -7.57 -6.63 -27.90
CA CYS A 207 -7.32 -8.04 -27.55
C CYS A 207 -8.59 -8.92 -27.55
N ILE A 208 -9.77 -8.35 -27.22
CA ILE A 208 -11.05 -9.06 -27.32
C ILE A 208 -11.39 -9.40 -28.77
N ARG A 209 -10.97 -8.55 -29.73
CA ARG A 209 -11.18 -8.79 -31.16
C ARG A 209 -10.36 -9.97 -31.71
N ASP A 210 -9.28 -10.32 -31.01
CA ASP A 210 -8.41 -11.45 -31.32
C ASP A 210 -8.74 -12.74 -30.52
N GLY A 211 -9.89 -12.77 -29.82
CA GLY A 211 -10.46 -14.00 -29.27
C GLY A 211 -10.20 -14.28 -27.79
N CYS A 212 -9.71 -13.32 -27.01
CA CYS A 212 -9.48 -13.49 -25.57
C CYS A 212 -10.51 -12.75 -24.70
N PHE A 213 -11.27 -13.52 -23.92
CA PHE A 213 -12.15 -13.18 -22.77
C PHE A 213 -13.68 -13.01 -22.95
N ARG A 214 -14.42 -13.75 -22.09
CA ARG A 214 -15.86 -13.64 -21.79
C ARG A 214 -16.05 -12.71 -20.59
N GLY A 215 -16.76 -11.59 -20.77
CA GLY A 215 -17.16 -10.70 -19.67
C GLY A 215 -18.57 -11.00 -19.18
N ASN A 216 -18.74 -11.15 -17.87
CA ASN A 216 -20.05 -11.13 -17.21
C ASN A 216 -20.42 -9.68 -16.88
N GLY A 217 -21.47 -9.17 -17.52
CA GLY A 217 -22.06 -7.87 -17.22
C GLY A 217 -23.02 -7.95 -16.05
N ALA A 218 -22.82 -7.13 -15.03
CA ALA A 218 -23.86 -6.72 -14.10
C ALA A 218 -23.71 -5.22 -13.82
N THR A 219 -24.69 -4.44 -14.26
CA THR A 219 -24.79 -3.00 -14.02
C THR A 219 -25.63 -2.76 -12.78
N GLU A 220 -25.03 -2.20 -11.73
CA GLU A 220 -25.76 -1.62 -10.60
C GLU A 220 -25.21 -0.22 -10.30
N THR A 221 -26.04 0.79 -10.53
CA THR A 221 -25.73 2.22 -10.39
C THR A 221 -26.00 2.68 -8.96
N THR A 222 -24.96 3.10 -8.24
CA THR A 222 -25.12 3.86 -6.98
C THR A 222 -24.36 5.18 -7.05
N LYS A 223 -25.02 6.26 -6.61
CA LYS A 223 -24.46 7.62 -6.58
C LYS A 223 -23.17 7.69 -5.74
N PRO A 224 -22.15 8.42 -6.19
CA PRO A 224 -20.92 8.60 -5.42
C PRO A 224 -21.20 9.43 -4.16
N ALA A 225 -20.84 8.89 -3.00
CA ALA A 225 -20.80 9.64 -1.75
C ALA A 225 -19.67 10.68 -1.79
N THR A 226 -19.94 11.88 -1.29
CA THR A 226 -18.92 12.93 -1.10
C THR A 226 -17.90 12.49 -0.05
N PRO A 227 -16.59 12.41 -0.37
CA PRO A 227 -15.62 11.87 0.57
C PRO A 227 -15.17 12.92 1.58
N LYS A 228 -15.37 12.64 2.87
CA LYS A 228 -14.44 13.10 3.90
C LYS A 228 -13.05 12.54 3.58
N GLU A 229 -12.00 13.31 3.83
CA GLU A 229 -10.60 12.95 3.58
C GLU A 229 -10.32 11.50 4.04
N SER A 230 -10.12 10.59 3.08
CA SER A 230 -9.83 9.19 3.35
C SER A 230 -8.53 9.05 4.15
N SER A 231 -8.51 8.12 5.08
CA SER A 231 -7.35 7.80 5.93
C SER A 231 -6.10 7.41 5.13
N LEU A 232 -6.28 6.89 3.91
CA LEU A 232 -5.21 6.58 2.97
C LEU A 232 -4.54 7.85 2.38
N ILE A 233 -5.30 8.93 2.19
CA ILE A 233 -4.77 10.22 1.68
C ILE A 233 -3.80 10.83 2.70
N ARG A 234 -4.13 10.80 3.99
CA ARG A 234 -3.19 11.24 5.03
C ARG A 234 -1.95 10.36 5.04
N ALA A 235 -2.12 9.04 4.84
CA ALA A 235 -1.04 8.06 4.87
C ALA A 235 0.08 8.36 3.88
N LEU A 236 -0.32 8.62 2.64
CA LEU A 236 0.57 8.79 1.49
C LEU A 236 1.25 10.17 1.49
N ARG A 237 0.64 11.19 2.09
CA ARG A 237 1.24 12.54 2.20
C ARG A 237 2.42 12.63 3.17
N GLY A 238 2.60 11.65 4.07
CA GLY A 238 3.77 11.56 4.93
C GLY A 238 4.95 10.98 4.14
N GLY A 239 5.91 11.80 3.70
CA GLY A 239 7.13 11.30 3.08
C GLY A 239 7.99 10.48 4.07
N MET A 240 8.70 9.46 3.61
CA MET A 240 9.50 8.61 4.50
C MET A 240 10.84 9.27 4.88
N THR A 241 11.11 9.35 6.17
CA THR A 241 12.37 9.85 6.74
C THR A 241 12.92 8.85 7.74
N ILE A 242 14.07 8.25 7.45
CA ILE A 242 14.78 7.35 8.37
C ILE A 242 15.73 8.19 9.23
N GLN A 243 15.51 8.27 10.53
CA GLN A 243 16.39 9.02 11.45
C GLN A 243 17.03 8.10 12.48
N TYR A 244 18.36 8.15 12.63
CA TYR A 244 19.12 7.34 13.58
C TYR A 244 19.26 8.02 14.94
N GLY A 245 18.41 7.69 15.91
CA GLY A 245 18.48 8.30 17.25
C GLY A 245 18.30 9.83 17.18
N ASN A 246 19.22 10.58 17.81
CA ASN A 246 19.35 12.05 17.65
C ASN A 246 20.23 12.45 16.44
N GLY A 247 20.69 11.47 15.66
CA GLY A 247 21.53 11.64 14.50
C GLY A 247 20.77 12.12 13.26
N PRO A 248 21.48 12.21 12.12
CA PRO A 248 20.95 12.78 10.89
C PRO A 248 19.72 12.01 10.39
N VAL A 249 18.77 12.77 9.85
CA VAL A 249 17.64 12.23 9.11
C VAL A 249 18.15 11.83 7.72
N ILE A 250 18.27 10.53 7.49
CA ILE A 250 18.38 9.98 6.14
C ILE A 250 16.98 10.04 5.52
N HIS A 251 16.77 11.03 4.67
CA HIS A 251 15.66 11.00 3.75
C HIS A 251 15.85 9.78 2.86
N VAL A 252 14.92 8.83 2.93
CA VAL A 252 14.90 7.81 1.89
C VAL A 252 14.51 8.56 0.64
N PRO A 253 15.37 8.58 -0.39
CA PRO A 253 15.00 9.23 -1.63
C PRO A 253 13.66 8.64 -2.06
N ARG A 254 12.71 9.50 -2.45
CA ARG A 254 11.59 9.02 -3.28
C ARG A 254 12.22 8.10 -4.33
N PRO A 255 11.64 6.91 -4.60
CA PRO A 255 12.22 5.97 -5.54
C PRO A 255 12.71 6.77 -6.73
N ALA A 256 14.04 6.76 -6.91
CA ALA A 256 14.67 7.60 -7.90
C ALA A 256 13.97 7.29 -9.22
N ARG A 257 13.63 8.32 -10.01
CA ARG A 257 13.33 8.09 -11.42
C ARG A 257 14.51 7.26 -11.93
N PHE A 258 14.28 5.97 -12.19
CA PHE A 258 15.22 5.19 -12.96
C PHE A 258 15.31 5.93 -14.29
N GLN A 259 16.45 6.59 -14.50
CA GLN A 259 16.81 7.20 -15.78
C GLN A 259 17.13 6.09 -16.77
#